data_AF-A0AA37HNT9-F1
#
_entry.id   AF-A0AA37HNT9-F1
#
_cell.length_a   1.000
_cell.length_b   1.000
_cell.length_c   1.000
_cell.angle_alpha   90.00
_cell.angle_beta   90.00
_cell.angle_gamma   90.00
#
_symmetry.space_group_name_H-M   'P 1'
#
loop_
_entity.id
_entity.type
_entity.pdbx_description
1 polymer ?
#
loop_
_entity_poly.entity_id
_entity_poly.type
_entity_poly.pdbx_seq_one_letter_code
_entity_poly.pdbx_strand_id
1 'polypeptide(L)'
;MTTIDRSARLRRFLIGTVPLALLAAAAGRATAAAEESCRASLGPSRAAALVARCVAVSPAPLPPCHASNPCPVIEAEIARGCDDLDEDAPDFCLAYRRR
;
A
#
# COMPACT_ATOMS: atom_id res chain seq x y z
N MET A 1 -9.22 -17.96 63.53
CA MET A 1 -10.42 -18.83 63.49
C MET A 1 -11.66 -17.95 63.63
N THR A 2 -12.76 -18.35 62.98
CA THR A 2 -14.08 -17.69 62.84
C THR A 2 -14.12 -16.44 61.96
N THR A 3 -15.04 -16.24 61.02
CA THR A 3 -15.94 -17.10 60.23
C THR A 3 -16.45 -16.19 59.09
N ILE A 4 -16.60 -16.77 57.91
CA ILE A 4 -17.06 -16.14 56.67
C ILE A 4 -18.51 -15.65 56.82
N ASP A 5 -18.79 -14.36 56.55
CA ASP A 5 -20.14 -13.89 56.20
C ASP A 5 -20.27 -13.77 54.68
N ARG A 6 -21.29 -14.46 54.15
CA ARG A 6 -21.46 -14.89 52.76
C ARG A 6 -22.55 -14.10 52.03
N SER A 7 -22.86 -12.90 52.48
CA SER A 7 -24.21 -12.37 52.31
C SER A 7 -24.29 -10.96 51.71
N ALA A 8 -23.54 -10.61 50.66
CA ALA A 8 -23.75 -9.27 50.05
C ALA A 8 -23.29 -9.03 48.60
N ARG A 9 -23.08 -10.02 47.73
CA ARG A 9 -22.74 -9.71 46.31
C ARG A 9 -23.31 -10.71 45.29
N LEU A 10 -24.63 -10.89 45.28
CA LEU A 10 -25.33 -11.29 44.06
C LEU A 10 -26.20 -10.14 43.55
N ARG A 11 -25.53 -9.07 43.14
CA ARG A 11 -26.13 -8.07 42.26
C ARG A 11 -26.10 -8.65 40.84
N ARG A 12 -27.27 -9.17 40.45
CA ARG A 12 -27.84 -9.17 39.08
C ARG A 12 -26.83 -8.80 37.98
N PHE A 13 -26.12 -9.78 37.46
CA PHE A 13 -25.68 -9.73 36.07
C PHE A 13 -26.71 -10.54 35.27
N LEU A 14 -27.77 -9.86 34.84
CA LEU A 14 -28.55 -10.33 33.70
C LEU A 14 -27.58 -10.31 32.52
N ILE A 15 -27.10 -11.49 32.15
CA ILE A 15 -26.30 -11.75 30.96
C ILE A 15 -27.21 -11.42 29.78
N GLY A 16 -27.18 -10.16 29.34
CA GLY A 16 -27.71 -9.77 28.05
C GLY A 16 -26.83 -10.40 27.00
N THR A 17 -27.31 -11.45 26.35
CA THR A 17 -26.71 -12.04 25.16
C THR A 17 -26.83 -11.02 24.03
N VAL A 18 -25.87 -10.09 23.94
CA VAL A 18 -25.69 -9.27 22.74
C VAL A 18 -25.36 -10.25 21.61
N PRO A 19 -26.17 -10.35 20.55
CA PRO A 19 -25.87 -11.26 19.47
C PRO A 19 -24.57 -10.80 18.81
N LEU A 20 -23.57 -11.68 18.81
CA LEU A 20 -22.27 -11.52 18.15
C LEU A 20 -22.45 -11.62 16.62
N ALA A 21 -23.31 -10.78 16.03
CA ALA A 21 -23.74 -10.94 14.64
C ALA A 21 -23.75 -9.63 13.83
N LEU A 22 -23.22 -8.52 14.35
CA LEU A 22 -23.26 -7.22 13.65
C LEU A 22 -21.95 -6.43 13.75
N LEU A 23 -20.82 -7.10 13.56
CA LEU A 23 -19.60 -6.47 13.02
C LEU A 23 -19.43 -6.94 11.57
N ALA A 24 -20.38 -6.56 10.72
CA ALA A 24 -20.16 -6.57 9.28
C ALA A 24 -19.16 -5.46 8.98
N ALA A 25 -17.87 -5.81 9.00
CA ALA A 25 -16.81 -4.96 8.52
C ALA A 25 -17.16 -4.53 7.09
N ALA A 26 -17.45 -3.25 6.89
CA ALA A 26 -17.36 -2.61 5.59
C ALA A 26 -15.89 -2.62 5.21
N ALA A 27 -15.40 -3.77 4.75
CA ALA A 27 -14.15 -3.87 4.01
C ALA A 27 -14.40 -3.07 2.73
N GLY A 28 -14.05 -1.79 2.77
CA GLY A 28 -14.00 -0.94 1.59
C GLY A 28 -13.10 -1.63 0.59
N ARG A 29 -13.70 -2.32 -0.37
CA ARG A 29 -12.99 -2.68 -1.59
C ARG A 29 -12.70 -1.34 -2.25
N ALA A 30 -11.47 -0.87 -2.12
CA ALA A 30 -10.93 0.12 -3.04
C ALA A 30 -11.06 -0.53 -4.41
N THR A 31 -12.14 -0.20 -5.12
CA THR A 31 -12.18 -0.42 -6.56
C THR A 31 -11.05 0.45 -7.06
N ALA A 32 -9.93 -0.15 -7.40
CA ALA A 32 -8.89 0.54 -8.15
C ALA A 32 -9.58 1.02 -9.42
N ALA A 33 -10.02 2.28 -9.42
CA ALA A 33 -10.39 2.94 -10.66
C ALA A 33 -9.20 2.70 -11.58
N ALA A 34 -9.46 2.19 -12.79
CA ALA A 34 -8.39 1.99 -13.75
C ALA A 34 -7.74 3.35 -13.99
N GLU A 35 -6.60 3.59 -13.34
CA GLU A 35 -5.88 4.85 -13.47
C GLU A 35 -5.43 5.00 -14.91
N GLU A 36 -5.46 6.24 -15.40
CA GLU A 36 -5.06 6.56 -16.76
C GLU A 36 -3.61 6.08 -17.03
N SER A 37 -3.36 5.53 -18.22
CA SER A 37 -2.02 5.11 -18.60
C SER A 37 -1.05 6.28 -18.59
N CYS A 38 0.21 6.04 -18.22
CA CYS A 38 1.22 7.08 -18.19
C CYS A 38 1.45 7.73 -19.57
N ARG A 39 1.30 6.94 -20.64
CA ARG A 39 1.31 7.46 -22.02
C ARG A 39 0.22 8.50 -22.26
N ALA A 40 -0.98 8.28 -21.74
CA ALA A 40 -2.10 9.21 -21.92
C ALA A 40 -1.94 10.45 -21.01
N SER A 41 -1.48 10.29 -19.77
CA SER A 41 -1.31 11.42 -18.84
C SER A 41 -0.11 12.33 -19.19
N LEU A 42 1.03 11.79 -19.61
CA LEU A 42 2.25 12.58 -19.88
C LEU A 42 2.55 12.77 -21.39
N GLY A 43 1.87 12.02 -22.26
CA GLY A 43 2.23 11.90 -23.66
C GLY A 43 3.36 10.90 -23.91
N PRO A 44 3.53 10.44 -25.17
CA PRO A 44 4.39 9.31 -25.51
C PRO A 44 5.86 9.54 -25.18
N SER A 45 6.42 10.73 -25.48
CA SER A 45 7.85 11.01 -25.28
C SER A 45 8.23 11.04 -23.80
N ARG A 46 7.42 11.66 -22.95
CA ARG A 46 7.69 11.75 -21.51
C ARG A 46 7.47 10.41 -20.82
N ALA A 47 6.42 9.67 -21.19
CA ALA A 47 6.20 8.32 -20.68
C ALA A 47 7.34 7.37 -21.07
N ALA A 48 7.86 7.46 -22.30
CA ALA A 48 9.01 6.67 -22.72
C ALA A 48 10.28 7.00 -21.92
N ALA A 49 10.55 8.28 -21.66
CA ALA A 49 11.67 8.70 -20.81
C ALA A 49 11.54 8.19 -19.37
N LEU A 50 10.33 8.16 -18.82
CA LEU A 50 10.06 7.60 -17.51
C LEU A 50 10.28 6.08 -17.48
N VAL A 51 9.78 5.36 -18.49
CA VAL A 51 10.01 3.91 -18.64
C VAL A 51 11.50 3.60 -18.78
N ALA A 52 12.26 4.40 -19.54
CA ALA A 52 13.70 4.20 -19.69
C ALA A 52 14.44 4.30 -18.35
N ARG A 53 14.05 5.26 -17.49
CA ARG A 53 14.58 5.35 -16.11
C ARG A 53 14.23 4.12 -15.29
N CYS A 54 12.98 3.66 -15.36
CA CYS A 54 12.53 2.46 -14.66
C CYS A 54 13.33 1.21 -15.06
N VAL A 55 13.54 1.00 -16.36
CA VAL A 55 14.33 -0.13 -16.87
C VAL A 55 15.78 -0.07 -16.40
N ALA A 56 16.36 1.12 -16.24
CA ALA A 56 17.74 1.28 -15.80
C ALA A 56 17.98 0.86 -14.34
N VAL A 57 16.94 0.82 -13.50
CA VAL A 57 17.06 0.52 -12.05
C VAL A 57 16.25 -0.69 -11.59
N SER A 58 15.40 -1.25 -12.46
CA SER A 58 14.61 -2.43 -12.11
C SER A 58 15.34 -3.71 -12.50
N PRO A 59 15.62 -4.63 -11.55
CA PRO A 59 16.21 -5.93 -11.85
C PRO A 59 15.28 -6.84 -12.67
N ALA A 60 13.97 -6.55 -12.67
CA ALA A 60 12.94 -7.24 -13.44
C ALA A 60 11.97 -6.22 -14.06
N PRO A 61 12.35 -5.57 -15.18
CA PRO A 61 11.64 -4.39 -15.69
C PRO A 61 10.22 -4.66 -16.20
N LEU A 62 9.83 -5.92 -16.36
CA LEU A 62 8.47 -6.33 -16.70
C LEU A 62 7.90 -7.12 -15.51
N PRO A 63 6.68 -6.81 -14.99
CA PRO A 63 5.63 -5.91 -15.52
C PRO A 63 5.63 -4.39 -15.22
N PRO A 64 6.39 -3.83 -14.26
CA PRO A 64 6.12 -2.46 -13.77
C PRO A 64 6.58 -1.34 -14.72
N CYS A 65 7.66 -1.52 -15.48
CA CYS A 65 8.20 -0.49 -16.38
C CYS A 65 7.52 -0.49 -17.75
N HIS A 66 6.23 -0.17 -17.80
CA HIS A 66 5.46 -0.15 -19.05
C HIS A 66 4.56 1.08 -19.16
N ALA A 67 4.57 1.77 -20.31
CA ALA A 67 3.86 3.04 -20.50
C ALA A 67 2.32 2.92 -20.48
N SER A 68 1.78 1.71 -20.59
CA SER A 68 0.35 1.46 -20.38
C SER A 68 -0.04 1.41 -18.89
N ASN A 69 0.93 1.28 -17.98
CA ASN A 69 0.67 1.38 -16.55
C ASN A 69 0.50 2.86 -16.15
N PRO A 70 -0.20 3.15 -15.04
CA PRO A 70 -0.25 4.49 -14.48
C PRO A 70 1.15 5.01 -14.12
N CYS A 71 1.40 6.32 -14.28
CA CYS A 71 2.72 6.89 -13.93
C CYS A 71 3.15 6.60 -12.49
N PRO A 72 2.27 6.65 -11.47
CA PRO A 72 2.65 6.33 -10.10
C PRO A 72 3.22 4.91 -9.92
N VAL A 73 2.75 3.93 -10.70
CA VAL A 73 3.29 2.56 -10.68
C VAL A 73 4.74 2.54 -11.19
N ILE A 74 5.00 3.27 -12.28
CA ILE A 74 6.35 3.36 -12.86
C ILE A 74 7.28 4.14 -11.94
N GLU A 75 6.80 5.24 -11.33
CA GLU A 75 7.58 6.06 -10.38
C GLU A 75 7.92 5.31 -9.09
N ALA A 76 6.99 4.53 -8.55
CA ALA A 76 7.23 3.71 -7.36
C ALA A 76 8.30 2.64 -7.63
N GLU A 77 8.28 2.03 -8.82
CA GLU A 77 9.31 1.06 -9.21
C GLU A 77 10.69 1.72 -9.41
N ILE A 78 10.73 2.95 -9.96
CA ILE A 78 11.98 3.72 -10.01
C ILE A 78 12.52 3.98 -8.61
N ALA A 79 11.66 4.43 -7.68
CA ALA A 79 12.08 4.70 -6.30
C ALA A 79 12.64 3.44 -5.63
N ARG A 80 11.91 2.32 -5.70
CA ARG A 80 12.34 1.03 -5.17
C ARG A 80 13.68 0.58 -5.77
N GLY A 81 13.84 0.65 -7.09
CA GLY A 81 15.09 0.28 -7.75
C GLY A 81 16.26 1.21 -7.40
N CYS A 82 16.00 2.52 -7.26
CA CYS A 82 17.00 3.50 -6.85
C CYS A 82 17.45 3.35 -5.38
N ASP A 83 16.60 2.79 -4.52
CA ASP A 83 16.93 2.45 -3.13
C ASP A 83 17.72 1.14 -3.03
N ASP A 84 17.52 0.20 -3.98
CA ASP A 84 18.27 -1.06 -4.06
C ASP A 84 19.69 -0.90 -4.64
N LEU A 85 19.94 0.20 -5.36
CA LEU A 85 21.24 0.50 -5.96
C LEU A 85 22.06 1.41 -5.02
N ASP A 86 23.27 0.98 -4.67
CA ASP A 86 24.23 1.76 -3.88
C ASP A 86 24.99 2.78 -4.76
N GLU A 87 26.28 2.54 -4.99
CA GLU A 87 27.21 3.40 -5.76
C GLU A 87 26.92 3.38 -7.27
N ASP A 88 26.25 2.32 -7.76
CA ASP A 88 25.90 2.14 -9.18
C ASP A 88 24.63 2.89 -9.59
N ALA A 89 23.98 3.61 -8.67
CA ALA A 89 22.74 4.31 -8.94
C ALA A 89 22.95 5.50 -9.91
N PRO A 90 22.16 5.62 -11.00
CA PRO A 90 22.21 6.77 -11.88
C PRO A 90 21.84 8.08 -11.17
N ASP A 91 22.38 9.23 -11.63
CA ASP A 91 22.14 10.55 -11.02
C ASP A 91 20.66 10.92 -10.82
N PHE A 92 19.78 10.45 -11.72
CA PHE A 92 18.35 10.74 -11.59
C PHE A 92 17.74 10.14 -10.31
N CYS A 93 18.36 9.12 -9.70
CA CYS A 93 17.90 8.51 -8.46
C CYS A 93 17.86 9.50 -7.29
N LEU A 94 18.63 10.59 -7.34
CA LEU A 94 18.56 11.67 -6.34
C LEU A 94 17.15 12.29 -6.24
N ALA A 95 16.34 12.24 -7.29
CA ALA A 95 14.96 12.74 -7.31
C ALA A 95 13.91 11.73 -6.81
N TYR A 96 14.29 10.46 -6.65
CA TYR A 96 13.38 9.34 -6.34
C TYR A 96 13.64 8.72 -4.96
N ARG A 97 14.89 8.74 -4.48
CA ARG A 97 15.23 8.23 -3.13
C ARG A 97 14.40 8.96 -2.06
N ARG A 98 13.81 8.20 -1.14
CA ARG A 98 12.94 8.68 -0.02
C ARG A 98 11.55 9.21 -0.41
N ARG A 99 11.00 8.85 -1.57
CA ARG A 99 9.58 9.06 -1.89
C ARG A 99 8.67 7.99 -1.29
#